data_AF-A0A958X192-F1
#
_entry.id   AF-A0A958X192-F1
#
_cell.length_a   1.000
_cell.length_b   1.000
_cell.length_c   1.000
_cell.angle_alpha   90.00
_cell.angle_beta   90.00
_cell.angle_gamma   90.00
#
_symmetry.space_group_name_H-M   'P 1'
#
loop_
_entity.id
_entity.type
_entity.pdbx_description
1 polymer ?
#
loop_
_entity_poly.entity_id
_entity_poly.type
_entity_poly.pdbx_seq_one_letter_code
_entity_poly.pdbx_strand_id
1 'polypeptide(L)'
;MITIKENQIIQNLPGMDYTWTVTDLLTSCRPLSGEPLSKRMEAMQHEVLTMAESVFSELPENALLCYHFWKQLRPDRIETQKYKYSVSTESETPEWELTINSKGLFYKDLSAMYCQQAGEVQEQLFSDFWFFGPEKPIPDLSIRQKVVAQIRNAFLQIGPVAQQHFQLFEYPKLRKERHWQEGDHKRKDYVTLRPFGIEISAENWHDGLMYNDFISFERMLTNGKQLERFISPDIQKAIREHLSVKDKVTVREEPDPQKAAMRQIYLENGGMSHHIAREHGDSYNASPIDELIWKRELLDDLKQRLEKIDHYSGLLFIAQVMQYHGVPDAEELFIKAANKPNLKARQAIAQILKEQFHSEAAADIIHSMREYKDEDNYWWDHAFSSYGRMRDNKAVQNFIIQCLRGKDERHFKRAVDVLVMWGVKGDVALTDRPLLLSLNWNDAIAQRPEFMASLDTVIKIIEGKKSKN
;
A
#
# COMPACT_ATOMS: atom_id res chain seq x y z
N MET A 1 -20.55 -32.90 -10.84
CA MET A 1 -20.83 -34.09 -9.99
C MET A 1 -19.88 -34.05 -8.81
N ILE A 2 -20.36 -34.27 -7.58
CA ILE A 2 -19.55 -34.15 -6.36
C ILE A 2 -19.17 -35.55 -5.85
N THR A 3 -17.89 -35.78 -5.58
CA THR A 3 -17.37 -37.02 -4.98
C THR A 3 -16.52 -36.70 -3.75
N ILE A 4 -16.71 -37.42 -2.64
CA ILE A 4 -16.01 -37.19 -1.38
C ILE A 4 -14.88 -38.22 -1.23
N LYS A 5 -13.66 -37.78 -0.92
CA LYS A 5 -12.52 -38.66 -0.60
C LYS A 5 -11.66 -38.04 0.50
N GLU A 6 -11.41 -38.77 1.59
CA GLU A 6 -10.34 -38.52 2.58
C GLU A 6 -10.05 -37.01 2.86
N ASN A 7 -11.09 -36.24 3.22
CA ASN A 7 -11.05 -34.79 3.53
C ASN A 7 -10.97 -33.82 2.33
N GLN A 8 -11.32 -34.28 1.14
CA GLN A 8 -11.44 -33.47 -0.07
C GLN A 8 -12.79 -33.72 -0.78
N ILE A 9 -13.28 -32.67 -1.42
CA ILE A 9 -14.44 -32.72 -2.31
C ILE A 9 -13.97 -32.53 -3.74
N ILE A 10 -14.21 -33.52 -4.59
CA ILE A 10 -13.90 -33.46 -6.02
C ILE A 10 -15.17 -33.04 -6.76
N GLN A 11 -15.10 -31.90 -7.44
CA GLN A 11 -16.17 -31.33 -8.25
C GLN A 11 -15.83 -31.54 -9.74
N ASN A 12 -16.58 -32.41 -10.40
CA ASN A 12 -16.42 -32.68 -11.82
C ASN A 12 -17.32 -31.73 -12.63
N LEU A 13 -16.72 -30.75 -13.30
CA LEU A 13 -17.37 -29.84 -14.25
C LEU A 13 -17.02 -30.24 -15.69
N PRO A 14 -17.82 -29.84 -16.70
CA PRO A 14 -17.50 -30.14 -18.09
C PRO A 14 -16.10 -29.64 -18.49
N GLY A 15 -15.17 -30.58 -18.65
CA GLY A 15 -13.80 -30.32 -19.08
C GLY A 15 -12.78 -29.99 -17.98
N MET A 16 -13.18 -29.96 -16.69
CA MET A 16 -12.27 -29.72 -15.56
C MET A 16 -12.75 -30.40 -14.28
N ASP A 17 -11.81 -31.03 -13.56
CA ASP A 17 -12.05 -31.53 -12.20
C ASP A 17 -11.39 -30.58 -11.20
N TYR A 18 -12.16 -30.10 -10.23
CA TYR A 18 -11.69 -29.24 -9.15
C TYR A 18 -11.65 -30.01 -7.84
N THR A 19 -10.48 -30.08 -7.22
CA THR A 19 -10.31 -30.64 -5.88
C THR A 19 -10.36 -29.53 -4.86
N TRP A 20 -11.32 -29.61 -3.94
CA TRP A 20 -11.53 -28.66 -2.87
C TRP A 20 -11.10 -29.27 -1.54
N THR A 21 -10.27 -28.56 -0.77
CA THR A 21 -10.06 -28.90 0.65
C THR A 21 -11.19 -28.33 1.51
N VAL A 22 -11.34 -28.84 2.74
CA VAL A 22 -12.28 -28.27 3.73
C VAL A 22 -12.03 -26.78 3.94
N THR A 23 -10.75 -26.41 4.08
CA THR A 23 -10.36 -25.01 4.27
C THR A 23 -10.74 -24.14 3.08
N ASP A 24 -10.55 -24.62 1.85
CA ASP A 24 -10.97 -23.88 0.64
C ASP A 24 -12.48 -23.64 0.63
N LEU A 25 -13.27 -24.65 1.01
CA LEU A 25 -14.73 -24.56 1.01
C LEU A 25 -15.26 -23.60 2.08
N LEU A 26 -14.59 -23.54 3.23
CA LEU A 26 -14.98 -22.66 4.34
C LEU A 26 -14.48 -21.22 4.18
N THR A 27 -13.50 -20.96 3.31
CA THR A 27 -12.88 -19.62 3.16
C THR A 27 -13.12 -18.98 1.79
N SER A 28 -13.55 -19.74 0.79
CA SER A 28 -13.83 -19.25 -0.57
C SER A 28 -15.12 -18.42 -0.64
N CYS A 29 -15.09 -17.35 -1.45
CA CYS A 29 -16.30 -16.70 -1.94
C CYS A 29 -16.81 -17.51 -3.15
N ARG A 30 -17.97 -18.16 -3.02
CA ARG A 30 -18.53 -19.12 -4.00
C ARG A 30 -17.91 -20.52 -3.98
N PRO A 31 -17.92 -21.23 -2.84
CA PRO A 31 -17.52 -22.63 -2.81
C PRO A 31 -18.42 -23.44 -3.77
N LEU A 32 -17.81 -24.38 -4.50
CA LEU A 32 -18.48 -25.27 -5.47
C LEU A 32 -19.25 -24.50 -6.57
N SER A 33 -18.73 -23.33 -6.99
CA SER A 33 -19.29 -22.57 -8.10
C SER A 33 -19.41 -23.44 -9.37
N GLY A 34 -20.52 -23.31 -10.10
CA GLY A 34 -20.85 -24.16 -11.24
C GLY A 34 -21.78 -25.34 -10.92
N GLU A 35 -21.96 -25.71 -9.64
CA GLU A 35 -23.06 -26.60 -9.23
C GLU A 35 -24.32 -25.78 -8.87
N PRO A 36 -25.53 -26.36 -9.01
CA PRO A 36 -26.78 -25.73 -8.57
C PRO A 36 -26.73 -25.36 -7.08
N LEU A 37 -27.36 -24.25 -6.69
CA LEU A 37 -27.37 -23.77 -5.31
C LEU A 37 -27.85 -24.82 -4.31
N SER A 38 -28.84 -25.64 -4.68
CA SER A 38 -29.34 -26.74 -3.84
C SER A 38 -28.24 -27.73 -3.41
N LYS A 39 -27.36 -28.11 -4.34
CA LYS A 39 -26.23 -29.00 -4.04
C LYS A 39 -25.14 -28.32 -3.24
N ARG A 40 -24.89 -27.03 -3.53
CA ARG A 40 -23.94 -26.22 -2.76
C ARG A 40 -24.41 -26.09 -1.31
N MET A 41 -25.71 -25.83 -1.10
CA MET A 41 -26.34 -25.78 0.21
C MET A 41 -26.21 -27.11 0.96
N GLU A 42 -26.56 -28.22 0.32
CA GLU A 42 -26.44 -29.57 0.89
C GLU A 42 -25.01 -29.86 1.33
N ALA A 43 -24.05 -29.66 0.42
CA ALA A 43 -22.61 -29.81 0.67
C ALA A 43 -22.14 -29.03 1.90
N MET A 44 -22.52 -27.75 2.01
CA MET A 44 -22.11 -26.90 3.12
C MET A 44 -22.78 -27.29 4.45
N GLN A 45 -24.01 -27.81 4.42
CA GLN A 45 -24.76 -28.17 5.62
C GLN A 45 -24.44 -29.55 6.18
N HIS A 46 -23.89 -30.46 5.37
CA HIS A 46 -23.64 -31.84 5.77
C HIS A 46 -22.19 -32.23 5.55
N GLU A 47 -21.78 -32.40 4.29
CA GLU A 47 -20.49 -32.97 3.93
C GLU A 47 -19.32 -32.14 4.48
N VAL A 48 -19.35 -30.82 4.27
CA VAL A 48 -18.29 -29.91 4.72
C VAL A 48 -18.21 -29.85 6.24
N LEU A 49 -19.34 -29.87 6.95
CA LEU A 49 -19.34 -29.88 8.42
C LEU A 49 -18.76 -31.17 8.98
N THR A 50 -19.14 -32.33 8.43
CA THR A 50 -18.60 -33.63 8.86
C THR A 50 -17.10 -33.70 8.61
N MET A 51 -16.62 -33.23 7.46
CA MET A 51 -15.19 -33.19 7.17
C MET A 51 -14.46 -32.21 8.11
N ALA A 52 -15.02 -31.03 8.34
CA ALA A 52 -14.46 -30.03 9.24
C ALA A 52 -14.35 -30.50 10.70
N GLU A 53 -15.26 -31.34 11.17
CA GLU A 53 -15.16 -31.95 12.51
C GLU A 53 -13.93 -32.85 12.66
N SER A 54 -13.49 -33.51 11.59
CA SER A 54 -12.32 -34.40 11.63
C SER A 54 -10.97 -33.67 11.68
N VAL A 55 -10.94 -32.42 11.21
CA VAL A 55 -9.73 -31.57 11.14
C VAL A 55 -9.90 -30.26 11.93
N PHE A 56 -10.82 -30.25 12.90
CA PHE A 56 -11.27 -29.01 13.56
C PHE A 56 -10.13 -28.21 14.20
N SER A 57 -9.17 -28.89 14.84
CA SER A 57 -7.99 -28.27 15.46
C SER A 57 -6.99 -27.68 14.47
N GLU A 58 -7.11 -28.00 13.18
CA GLU A 58 -6.23 -27.57 12.10
C GLU A 58 -6.88 -26.45 11.25
N LEU A 59 -8.14 -26.11 11.50
CA LEU A 59 -8.84 -25.08 10.74
C LEU A 59 -8.39 -23.67 11.14
N PRO A 60 -8.10 -22.78 10.18
CA PRO A 60 -7.82 -21.39 10.47
C PRO A 60 -9.07 -20.67 11.00
N GLU A 61 -8.86 -19.56 11.71
CA GLU A 61 -9.93 -18.83 12.41
C GLU A 61 -11.11 -18.45 11.50
N ASN A 62 -10.85 -17.97 10.28
CA ASN A 62 -11.89 -17.63 9.31
C ASN A 62 -12.69 -18.86 8.83
N ALA A 63 -12.05 -20.03 8.70
CA ALA A 63 -12.74 -21.27 8.39
C ALA A 63 -13.60 -21.73 9.58
N LEU A 64 -13.12 -21.57 10.81
CA LEU A 64 -13.88 -21.86 12.03
C LEU A 64 -15.14 -21.00 12.14
N LEU A 65 -15.08 -19.71 11.75
CA LEU A 65 -16.24 -18.84 11.69
C LEU A 65 -17.31 -19.36 10.71
N CYS A 66 -16.91 -19.74 9.50
CA CYS A 66 -17.82 -20.28 8.50
C CYS A 66 -18.37 -21.67 8.90
N TYR A 67 -17.53 -22.50 9.53
CA TYR A 67 -17.95 -23.78 10.11
C TYR A 67 -19.03 -23.57 11.17
N HIS A 68 -18.80 -22.67 12.12
CA HIS A 68 -19.77 -22.37 13.17
C HIS A 68 -21.05 -21.73 12.62
N PHE A 69 -20.95 -20.92 11.56
CA PHE A 69 -22.11 -20.38 10.83
C PHE A 69 -23.00 -21.53 10.33
N TRP A 70 -22.44 -22.44 9.54
CA TRP A 70 -23.20 -23.55 8.95
C TRP A 70 -23.70 -24.55 9.99
N LYS A 71 -22.93 -24.79 11.06
CA LYS A 71 -23.34 -25.67 12.17
C LYS A 71 -24.58 -25.14 12.90
N GLN A 72 -24.67 -23.81 13.06
CA GLN A 72 -25.72 -23.16 13.83
C GLN A 72 -26.92 -22.73 12.98
N LEU A 73 -26.73 -22.49 11.68
CA LEU A 73 -27.81 -22.07 10.79
C LEU A 73 -28.86 -23.19 10.61
N ARG A 74 -30.14 -22.80 10.57
CA ARG A 74 -31.27 -23.66 10.21
C ARG A 74 -32.06 -23.03 9.08
N PRO A 75 -31.69 -23.28 7.80
CA PRO A 75 -32.34 -22.66 6.65
C PRO A 75 -33.84 -22.92 6.56
N ASP A 76 -34.33 -24.03 7.11
CA ASP A 76 -35.76 -24.35 7.22
C ASP A 76 -36.56 -23.31 8.03
N ARG A 77 -35.89 -22.53 8.90
CA ARG A 77 -36.50 -21.42 9.65
C ARG A 77 -36.60 -20.11 8.85
N ILE A 78 -36.02 -20.05 7.66
CA ILE A 78 -36.05 -18.86 6.81
C ILE A 78 -37.34 -18.86 5.99
N GLU A 79 -38.26 -17.99 6.35
CA GLU A 79 -39.50 -17.77 5.61
C GLU A 79 -39.22 -17.15 4.23
N THR A 80 -40.04 -17.52 3.24
CA THR A 80 -39.91 -16.94 1.91
C THR A 80 -40.33 -15.48 1.93
N GLN A 81 -39.41 -14.57 1.59
CA GLN A 81 -39.72 -13.16 1.40
C GLN A 81 -39.16 -12.66 0.07
N LYS A 82 -39.89 -11.71 -0.53
CA LYS A 82 -39.55 -11.08 -1.80
C LYS A 82 -39.40 -9.58 -1.61
N TYR A 83 -38.33 -9.04 -2.16
CA TYR A 83 -38.04 -7.61 -2.14
C TYR A 83 -37.86 -7.13 -3.57
N LYS A 84 -38.74 -6.23 -3.99
CA LYS A 84 -38.55 -5.49 -5.23
C LYS A 84 -37.74 -4.24 -4.93
N TYR A 85 -36.75 -3.97 -5.76
CA TYR A 85 -35.94 -2.77 -5.66
C TYR A 85 -35.49 -2.34 -7.04
N SER A 86 -35.21 -1.06 -7.16
CA SER A 86 -34.72 -0.48 -8.40
C SER A 86 -33.36 0.13 -8.14
N VAL A 87 -32.50 0.02 -9.14
CA VAL A 87 -31.15 0.55 -9.07
C VAL A 87 -31.08 1.70 -10.07
N SER A 88 -31.12 2.94 -9.57
CA SER A 88 -31.10 4.12 -10.44
C SER A 88 -29.75 4.22 -11.13
N THR A 89 -29.73 4.33 -12.45
CA THR A 89 -28.55 4.66 -13.26
C THR A 89 -28.68 6.07 -13.89
N GLU A 90 -27.67 6.58 -14.60
CA GLU A 90 -27.80 7.89 -15.30
C GLU A 90 -28.84 7.87 -16.43
N SER A 91 -29.04 6.72 -17.08
CA SER A 91 -29.89 6.55 -18.26
C SER A 91 -31.16 5.75 -17.99
N GLU A 92 -31.12 4.77 -17.09
CA GLU A 92 -32.19 3.79 -16.87
C GLU A 92 -32.39 3.46 -15.38
N THR A 93 -33.48 2.78 -15.02
CA THR A 93 -33.76 2.36 -13.64
C THR A 93 -34.13 0.88 -13.62
N PRO A 94 -33.13 -0.02 -13.78
CA PRO A 94 -33.32 -1.46 -13.75
C PRO A 94 -34.03 -1.91 -12.47
N GLU A 95 -35.02 -2.77 -12.64
CA GLU A 95 -35.82 -3.37 -11.58
C GLU A 95 -35.33 -4.79 -11.28
N TRP A 96 -35.27 -5.10 -10.00
CA TRP A 96 -34.82 -6.38 -9.48
C TRP A 96 -35.81 -6.94 -8.47
N GLU A 97 -35.86 -8.27 -8.38
CA GLU A 97 -36.52 -8.98 -7.29
C GLU A 97 -35.49 -9.86 -6.57
N LEU A 98 -35.28 -9.60 -5.27
CA LEU A 98 -34.53 -10.49 -4.38
C LEU A 98 -35.52 -11.38 -3.63
N THR A 99 -35.44 -12.69 -3.85
CA THR A 99 -36.13 -13.69 -3.04
C THR A 99 -35.14 -14.33 -2.07
N ILE A 100 -35.46 -14.33 -0.79
CA ILE A 100 -34.80 -15.15 0.23
C ILE A 100 -35.78 -16.23 0.68
N ASN A 101 -35.33 -17.47 0.77
CA ASN A 101 -36.09 -18.61 1.29
C ASN A 101 -35.14 -19.67 1.84
N SER A 102 -35.65 -20.80 2.31
CA SER A 102 -34.83 -21.90 2.89
C SER A 102 -33.76 -22.51 1.96
N LYS A 103 -33.82 -22.24 0.65
CA LYS A 103 -32.86 -22.73 -0.34
C LYS A 103 -31.73 -21.73 -0.63
N GLY A 104 -31.80 -20.50 -0.13
CA GLY A 104 -30.79 -19.46 -0.30
C GLY A 104 -31.35 -18.14 -0.82
N LEU A 105 -30.51 -17.36 -1.50
CA LEU A 105 -30.88 -16.07 -2.08
C LEU A 105 -30.94 -16.14 -3.60
N PHE A 106 -31.97 -15.53 -4.19
CA PHE A 106 -32.25 -15.55 -5.61
C PHE A 106 -32.49 -14.12 -6.10
N TYR A 107 -31.65 -13.67 -7.03
CA TYR A 107 -31.74 -12.35 -7.67
C TYR A 107 -32.31 -12.51 -9.06
N LYS A 108 -33.50 -11.93 -9.30
CA LYS A 108 -34.15 -11.94 -10.60
C LYS A 108 -34.04 -10.55 -11.23
N ASP A 109 -33.41 -10.47 -12.39
CA ASP A 109 -33.35 -9.25 -13.21
C ASP A 109 -34.70 -9.08 -13.95
N LEU A 110 -35.50 -8.08 -13.59
CA LEU A 110 -36.80 -7.84 -14.23
C LEU A 110 -36.67 -6.99 -15.50
N SER A 111 -35.55 -6.30 -15.68
CA SER A 111 -35.31 -5.35 -16.77
C SER A 111 -34.42 -5.91 -17.89
N ALA A 112 -33.81 -7.09 -17.70
CA ALA A 112 -32.93 -7.75 -18.67
C ALA A 112 -31.64 -6.98 -18.99
N MET A 113 -31.23 -6.08 -18.09
CA MET A 113 -30.10 -5.19 -18.34
C MET A 113 -28.76 -5.81 -17.96
N TYR A 114 -28.76 -6.76 -17.03
CA TYR A 114 -27.54 -7.36 -16.48
C TYR A 114 -27.45 -8.85 -16.78
N CYS A 115 -28.59 -9.48 -16.98
CA CYS A 115 -28.68 -10.85 -17.43
C CYS A 115 -29.01 -10.85 -18.92
N GLN A 116 -28.45 -11.79 -19.69
CA GLN A 116 -28.65 -11.82 -21.14
C GLN A 116 -30.14 -11.98 -21.52
N GLN A 117 -30.99 -12.34 -20.55
CA GLN A 117 -32.44 -12.48 -20.71
C GLN A 117 -33.22 -11.90 -19.51
N ALA A 118 -34.38 -11.30 -19.81
CA ALA A 118 -35.33 -10.82 -18.81
C ALA A 118 -35.82 -11.98 -17.93
N GLY A 119 -35.77 -11.81 -16.63
CA GLY A 119 -36.24 -12.79 -15.66
C GLY A 119 -35.27 -13.93 -15.37
N GLU A 120 -34.04 -13.85 -15.87
CA GLU A 120 -32.95 -14.75 -15.46
C GLU A 120 -32.69 -14.61 -13.96
N VAL A 121 -32.46 -15.75 -13.31
CA VAL A 121 -32.29 -15.84 -11.86
C VAL A 121 -30.84 -16.20 -11.56
N GLN A 122 -30.24 -15.44 -10.66
CA GLN A 122 -28.91 -15.69 -10.13
C GLN A 122 -28.98 -16.09 -8.66
N GLU A 123 -28.15 -17.03 -8.26
CA GLU A 123 -28.25 -17.74 -7.00
C GLU A 123 -27.05 -17.44 -6.09
N GLN A 124 -27.29 -17.30 -4.78
CA GLN A 124 -26.23 -17.01 -3.80
C GLN A 124 -26.46 -17.78 -2.48
N LEU A 125 -25.38 -18.30 -1.88
CA LEU A 125 -25.42 -18.95 -0.55
C LEU A 125 -25.62 -17.93 0.57
N PHE A 126 -26.14 -18.39 1.71
CA PHE A 126 -26.23 -17.55 2.90
C PHE A 126 -24.87 -17.12 3.43
N SER A 127 -23.89 -18.01 3.46
CA SER A 127 -22.53 -17.67 3.89
C SER A 127 -21.88 -16.66 2.94
N ASP A 128 -22.11 -16.81 1.63
CA ASP A 128 -21.64 -15.85 0.62
C ASP A 128 -22.19 -14.45 0.94
N PHE A 129 -23.49 -14.35 1.21
CA PHE A 129 -24.12 -13.08 1.55
C PHE A 129 -23.69 -12.54 2.94
N TRP A 130 -23.57 -13.41 3.94
CA TRP A 130 -23.31 -13.07 5.33
C TRP A 130 -21.90 -12.54 5.57
N PHE A 131 -20.91 -13.15 4.93
CA PHE A 131 -19.50 -12.79 5.07
C PHE A 131 -19.01 -11.83 3.99
N PHE A 132 -19.58 -11.88 2.78
CA PHE A 132 -19.06 -11.13 1.62
C PHE A 132 -20.06 -10.17 0.97
N GLY A 133 -21.34 -10.16 1.38
CA GLY A 133 -22.37 -9.24 0.89
C GLY A 133 -23.06 -9.70 -0.41
N PRO A 134 -23.96 -8.88 -0.99
CA PRO A 134 -24.73 -9.25 -2.18
C PRO A 134 -23.86 -9.39 -3.43
N GLU A 135 -24.15 -10.40 -4.25
CA GLU A 135 -23.43 -10.61 -5.51
C GLU A 135 -23.95 -9.76 -6.69
N LYS A 136 -25.16 -9.20 -6.56
CA LYS A 136 -25.88 -8.50 -7.62
C LYS A 136 -26.22 -7.06 -7.24
N PRO A 137 -26.67 -6.23 -8.23
CA PRO A 137 -27.00 -4.83 -8.02
C PRO A 137 -27.78 -4.64 -6.74
N ILE A 138 -27.35 -3.66 -5.96
CA ILE A 138 -27.39 -3.79 -4.52
C ILE A 138 -28.75 -3.34 -3.99
N PRO A 139 -29.46 -4.18 -3.20
CA PRO A 139 -30.65 -3.71 -2.51
C PRO A 139 -30.29 -2.55 -1.57
N ASP A 140 -31.25 -1.67 -1.32
CA ASP A 140 -31.07 -0.60 -0.34
C ASP A 140 -30.67 -1.17 1.05
N LEU A 141 -30.12 -0.31 1.91
CA LEU A 141 -29.67 -0.74 3.24
C LEU A 141 -30.80 -1.40 4.04
N SER A 142 -32.04 -0.95 3.86
CA SER A 142 -33.20 -1.47 4.58
C SER A 142 -33.51 -2.92 4.21
N ILE A 143 -33.41 -3.27 2.92
CA ILE A 143 -33.63 -4.64 2.44
C ILE A 143 -32.51 -5.54 2.95
N ARG A 144 -31.25 -5.08 2.90
CA ARG A 144 -30.12 -5.87 3.42
C ARG A 144 -30.23 -6.12 4.92
N GLN A 145 -30.66 -5.13 5.70
CA GLN A 145 -30.93 -5.31 7.13
C GLN A 145 -32.01 -6.36 7.38
N LYS A 146 -33.09 -6.37 6.58
CA LYS A 146 -34.14 -7.38 6.68
C LYS A 146 -33.63 -8.79 6.33
N VAL A 147 -32.81 -8.92 5.29
CA VAL A 147 -32.20 -10.19 4.88
C VAL A 147 -31.27 -10.72 5.98
N VAL A 148 -30.37 -9.90 6.53
CA VAL A 148 -29.50 -10.30 7.66
C VAL A 148 -30.33 -10.67 8.89
N ALA A 149 -31.39 -9.91 9.20
CA ALA A 149 -32.26 -10.23 10.32
C ALA A 149 -32.92 -11.61 10.17
N GLN A 150 -33.37 -11.96 8.97
CA GLN A 150 -33.92 -13.29 8.71
C GLN A 150 -32.88 -14.40 8.87
N ILE A 151 -31.69 -14.24 8.29
CA ILE A 151 -30.62 -15.24 8.42
C ILE A 151 -30.23 -15.38 9.91
N ARG A 152 -30.11 -14.27 10.63
CA ARG A 152 -29.79 -14.26 12.08
C ARG A 152 -30.85 -14.99 12.90
N ASN A 153 -32.13 -14.76 12.62
CA ASN A 153 -33.24 -15.41 13.34
C ASN A 153 -33.30 -16.93 13.07
N ALA A 154 -32.64 -17.40 12.01
CA ALA A 154 -32.55 -18.81 11.67
C ALA A 154 -31.44 -19.57 12.41
N PHE A 155 -30.63 -18.91 13.25
CA PHE A 155 -29.63 -19.61 14.08
C PHE A 155 -30.28 -20.39 15.23
N LEU A 156 -29.71 -21.54 15.60
CA LEU A 156 -30.13 -22.31 16.77
C LEU A 156 -29.86 -21.59 18.10
N GLN A 157 -28.72 -20.91 18.19
CA GLN A 157 -28.29 -20.15 19.36
C GLN A 157 -27.67 -18.82 18.90
N ILE A 158 -27.99 -17.72 19.60
CA ILE A 158 -27.36 -16.43 19.37
C ILE A 158 -25.97 -16.47 20.03
N GLY A 159 -24.98 -17.00 19.30
CA GLY A 159 -23.57 -17.03 19.70
C GLY A 159 -22.74 -15.93 19.02
N PRO A 160 -21.41 -15.91 19.23
CA PRO A 160 -20.49 -14.92 18.64
C PRO A 160 -20.63 -14.80 17.12
N VAL A 161 -20.86 -15.92 16.42
CA VAL A 161 -21.01 -15.97 14.95
C VAL A 161 -22.32 -15.34 14.46
N ALA A 162 -23.39 -15.38 15.25
CA ALA A 162 -24.64 -14.67 14.93
C ALA A 162 -24.49 -13.14 15.05
N GLN A 163 -23.47 -12.69 15.80
CA GLN A 163 -23.10 -11.28 15.99
C GLN A 163 -21.98 -10.84 15.03
N GLN A 164 -21.14 -11.76 14.59
CA GLN A 164 -20.11 -11.57 13.55
C GLN A 164 -20.74 -11.73 12.16
N HIS A 165 -21.46 -10.70 11.74
CA HIS A 165 -21.83 -10.50 10.35
C HIS A 165 -21.06 -9.30 9.80
N PHE A 166 -20.86 -9.26 8.48
CA PHE A 166 -20.28 -8.08 7.85
C PHE A 166 -21.13 -6.84 8.15
N GLN A 167 -20.50 -5.70 8.50
CA GLN A 167 -21.24 -4.47 8.75
C GLN A 167 -22.03 -4.06 7.50
N LEU A 168 -23.33 -3.81 7.68
CA LEU A 168 -24.20 -3.35 6.60
C LEU A 168 -24.04 -1.83 6.43
N PHE A 169 -23.64 -1.37 5.23
CA PHE A 169 -23.38 0.05 4.97
C PHE A 169 -24.35 0.67 3.96
N GLU A 170 -24.73 1.94 4.14
CA GLU A 170 -25.50 2.70 3.15
C GLU A 170 -24.58 3.13 1.99
N TYR A 171 -24.95 2.81 0.75
CA TYR A 171 -24.17 3.23 -0.43
C TYR A 171 -24.49 4.68 -0.82
N PRO A 172 -23.57 5.40 -1.46
CA PRO A 172 -23.78 6.80 -1.80
C PRO A 172 -24.89 6.92 -2.86
N LYS A 173 -25.85 7.81 -2.63
CA LYS A 173 -26.87 8.15 -3.64
C LYS A 173 -26.22 8.99 -4.76
N LEU A 174 -26.64 8.77 -6.00
CA LEU A 174 -26.27 9.62 -7.15
C LEU A 174 -26.43 11.11 -6.81
N ARG A 175 -25.39 11.90 -7.09
CA ARG A 175 -25.49 13.36 -7.13
C ARG A 175 -25.73 13.78 -8.58
N LYS A 176 -26.72 14.65 -8.83
CA LYS A 176 -27.11 15.10 -10.18
C LYS A 176 -26.09 16.02 -10.86
N GLU A 177 -25.13 16.58 -10.12
CA GLU A 177 -24.17 17.55 -10.67
C GLU A 177 -22.90 16.85 -11.19
N ARG A 178 -22.60 17.06 -12.48
CA ARG A 178 -21.38 16.59 -13.13
C ARG A 178 -20.21 17.46 -12.70
N HIS A 179 -19.13 16.84 -12.19
CA HIS A 179 -17.96 17.55 -11.64
C HIS A 179 -16.81 17.78 -12.64
N TRP A 180 -16.98 17.57 -13.96
CA TRP A 180 -15.87 17.53 -14.91
C TRP A 180 -15.85 18.68 -15.94
N GLN A 181 -14.65 19.14 -16.32
CA GLN A 181 -14.35 19.93 -17.53
C GLN A 181 -13.71 19.03 -18.60
N GLU A 182 -13.81 19.40 -19.89
CA GLU A 182 -13.28 18.60 -21.02
C GLU A 182 -11.79 18.24 -20.87
N GLY A 183 -11.48 16.94 -20.89
CA GLY A 183 -10.11 16.39 -20.85
C GLY A 183 -9.92 15.19 -19.92
N ASP A 184 -10.82 15.04 -18.95
CA ASP A 184 -10.74 14.00 -17.92
C ASP A 184 -11.06 12.58 -18.41
N HIS A 185 -11.81 12.43 -19.51
CA HIS A 185 -12.17 11.15 -20.15
C HIS A 185 -10.99 10.35 -20.72
N LYS A 186 -9.76 10.90 -20.71
CA LYS A 186 -8.54 10.22 -21.20
C LYS A 186 -7.74 9.51 -20.10
N ARG A 187 -8.10 9.69 -18.83
CA ARG A 187 -7.44 9.01 -17.70
C ARG A 187 -8.12 7.68 -17.42
N LYS A 188 -7.35 6.59 -17.46
CA LYS A 188 -7.79 5.21 -17.11
C LYS A 188 -7.87 4.99 -15.59
N ASP A 189 -7.90 6.08 -14.83
CA ASP A 189 -7.40 6.11 -13.45
C ASP A 189 -8.52 6.44 -12.45
N TYR A 190 -9.79 6.33 -12.86
CA TYR A 190 -10.91 6.69 -12.00
C TYR A 190 -11.25 5.57 -11.02
N VAL A 191 -10.51 5.57 -9.91
CA VAL A 191 -10.87 4.84 -8.70
C VAL A 191 -11.29 5.86 -7.66
N THR A 192 -12.58 5.90 -7.34
CA THR A 192 -13.06 6.80 -6.28
C THR A 192 -13.13 6.03 -4.97
N LEU A 193 -12.23 6.39 -4.05
CA LEU A 193 -12.27 5.93 -2.67
C LEU A 193 -13.45 6.57 -1.94
N ARG A 194 -14.45 5.76 -1.61
CA ARG A 194 -15.53 6.18 -0.71
C ARG A 194 -15.16 5.77 0.72
N PRO A 195 -15.77 6.37 1.76
CA PRO A 195 -15.45 6.04 3.15
C PRO A 195 -15.71 4.57 3.55
N PHE A 196 -16.25 3.74 2.66
CA PHE A 196 -16.77 2.40 2.97
C PHE A 196 -16.74 1.43 1.76
N GLY A 197 -15.95 1.72 0.72
CA GLY A 197 -15.77 0.83 -0.44
C GLY A 197 -15.08 1.51 -1.63
N ILE A 198 -14.83 0.73 -2.69
CA ILE A 198 -14.13 1.19 -3.90
C ILE A 198 -15.11 1.22 -5.07
N GLU A 199 -15.13 2.35 -5.77
CA GLU A 199 -15.83 2.54 -7.03
C GLU A 199 -14.80 2.54 -8.17
N ILE A 200 -14.82 1.52 -9.03
CA ILE A 200 -13.90 1.38 -10.16
C ILE A 200 -14.61 1.80 -11.45
N SER A 201 -13.99 2.68 -12.25
CA SER A 201 -14.60 3.31 -13.41
C SER A 201 -13.73 3.15 -14.66
N ALA A 202 -14.10 2.17 -15.48
CA ALA A 202 -13.86 2.20 -16.92
C ALA A 202 -15.15 1.84 -17.68
N GLU A 203 -15.93 0.89 -17.17
CA GLU A 203 -17.19 0.44 -17.79
C GLU A 203 -18.44 1.15 -17.24
N ASN A 204 -18.38 1.69 -16.01
CA ASN A 204 -19.51 2.38 -15.37
C ASN A 204 -19.94 3.69 -16.07
N TRP A 205 -19.08 4.32 -16.88
CA TRP A 205 -19.27 5.70 -17.31
C TRP A 205 -19.58 5.86 -18.81
N HIS A 206 -19.40 4.80 -19.61
CA HIS A 206 -19.78 4.82 -21.03
C HIS A 206 -21.21 4.33 -21.28
N ASP A 207 -21.73 3.40 -20.46
CA ASP A 207 -23.00 2.71 -20.77
C ASP A 207 -24.13 2.92 -19.74
N GLY A 208 -23.92 3.75 -18.71
CA GLY A 208 -24.92 3.89 -17.64
C GLY A 208 -25.21 2.57 -16.91
N LEU A 209 -24.37 1.54 -17.08
CA LEU A 209 -24.44 0.28 -16.35
C LEU A 209 -23.86 0.48 -14.96
N MET A 210 -24.56 1.22 -14.10
CA MET A 210 -24.06 1.42 -12.75
C MET A 210 -24.08 0.09 -11.99
N TYR A 211 -22.97 -0.21 -11.33
CA TYR A 211 -22.87 -1.14 -10.20
C TYR A 211 -22.58 -2.63 -10.49
N ASN A 212 -21.85 -2.96 -11.56
CA ASN A 212 -21.13 -4.25 -11.58
C ASN A 212 -19.81 -4.20 -10.77
N ASP A 213 -19.24 -3.00 -10.53
CA ASP A 213 -17.90 -2.85 -9.95
C ASP A 213 -17.84 -1.99 -8.66
N PHE A 214 -18.90 -2.00 -7.83
CA PHE A 214 -18.77 -1.54 -6.45
C PHE A 214 -18.34 -2.71 -5.55
N ILE A 215 -17.17 -2.61 -4.93
CA ILE A 215 -16.56 -3.71 -4.19
C ILE A 215 -16.27 -3.24 -2.76
N SER A 216 -16.71 -4.01 -1.76
CA SER A 216 -16.33 -3.75 -0.37
C SER A 216 -14.82 -3.93 -0.21
N PHE A 217 -14.24 -3.26 0.78
CA PHE A 217 -12.81 -3.29 1.04
C PHE A 217 -12.29 -4.72 1.24
N GLU A 218 -13.08 -5.60 1.86
CA GLU A 218 -12.76 -6.99 2.15
C GLU A 218 -12.92 -7.90 0.93
N ARG A 219 -13.89 -7.62 0.04
CA ARG A 219 -14.03 -8.31 -1.25
C ARG A 219 -12.90 -7.96 -2.21
N MET A 220 -12.36 -6.74 -2.12
CA MET A 220 -11.12 -6.37 -2.82
C MET A 220 -9.91 -7.14 -2.29
N LEU A 221 -9.81 -7.37 -0.97
CA LEU A 221 -8.70 -8.08 -0.36
C LEU A 221 -8.73 -9.60 -0.59
N THR A 222 -9.91 -10.19 -0.75
CA THR A 222 -10.10 -11.64 -0.98
C THR A 222 -10.14 -12.03 -2.46
N ASN A 223 -10.58 -11.13 -3.35
CA ASN A 223 -10.72 -11.37 -4.79
C ASN A 223 -9.75 -10.52 -5.66
N GLY A 224 -8.69 -10.00 -5.03
CA GLY A 224 -7.82 -8.93 -5.55
C GLY A 224 -7.15 -9.21 -6.89
N LYS A 225 -6.74 -10.44 -7.20
CA LYS A 225 -5.94 -10.72 -8.41
C LYS A 225 -6.60 -10.31 -9.73
N GLN A 226 -7.93 -10.40 -9.85
CA GLN A 226 -8.64 -9.96 -11.06
C GLN A 226 -8.91 -8.46 -11.12
N LEU A 227 -8.75 -7.74 -9.99
CA LEU A 227 -9.12 -6.33 -9.81
C LEU A 227 -7.90 -5.43 -9.56
N GLU A 228 -6.76 -6.01 -9.19
CA GLU A 228 -5.43 -5.38 -9.01
C GLU A 228 -4.97 -4.61 -10.24
N ARG A 229 -5.42 -5.02 -11.43
CA ARG A 229 -5.17 -4.33 -12.71
C ARG A 229 -5.91 -3.00 -12.86
N PHE A 230 -6.90 -2.72 -12.01
CA PHE A 230 -7.73 -1.51 -12.07
C PHE A 230 -7.61 -0.62 -10.84
N ILE A 231 -6.92 -1.04 -9.76
CA ILE A 231 -6.78 -0.28 -8.51
C ILE A 231 -5.29 -0.14 -8.13
N SER A 232 -4.83 1.10 -7.96
CA SER A 232 -3.43 1.37 -7.63
C SER A 232 -3.02 0.84 -6.24
N PRO A 233 -1.73 0.49 -6.05
CA PRO A 233 -1.21 -0.02 -4.77
C PRO A 233 -1.50 0.89 -3.57
N ASP A 234 -1.49 2.21 -3.77
CA ASP A 234 -1.74 3.20 -2.71
C ASP A 234 -3.18 3.17 -2.20
N ILE A 235 -4.14 2.94 -3.12
CA ILE A 235 -5.55 2.79 -2.78
C ILE A 235 -5.76 1.49 -2.01
N GLN A 236 -5.10 0.40 -2.41
CA GLN A 236 -5.15 -0.88 -1.67
C GLN A 236 -4.60 -0.74 -0.25
N LYS A 237 -3.52 0.02 -0.07
CA LYS A 237 -2.92 0.33 1.23
C LYS A 237 -3.87 1.13 2.13
N ALA A 238 -4.45 2.21 1.63
CA ALA A 238 -5.38 3.06 2.38
C ALA A 238 -6.61 2.29 2.90
N ILE A 239 -7.03 1.28 2.13
CA ILE A 239 -8.16 0.43 2.46
C ILE A 239 -7.83 -0.57 3.57
N ARG A 240 -6.67 -1.22 3.48
CA ARG A 240 -6.17 -2.10 4.55
C ARG A 240 -6.00 -1.34 5.87
N GLU A 241 -5.54 -0.10 5.78
CA GLU A 241 -5.41 0.80 6.94
C GLU A 241 -6.78 1.17 7.53
N HIS A 242 -7.77 1.48 6.71
CA HIS A 242 -9.13 1.81 7.18
C HIS A 242 -9.81 0.65 7.93
N LEU A 243 -9.67 -0.58 7.43
CA LEU A 243 -10.23 -1.78 8.08
C LEU A 243 -9.52 -2.14 9.39
N SER A 244 -8.21 -1.89 9.46
CA SER A 244 -7.38 -2.12 10.64
C SER A 244 -7.73 -1.21 11.84
N VAL A 245 -8.55 -0.16 11.66
CA VAL A 245 -8.95 0.78 12.73
C VAL A 245 -10.15 0.26 13.54
N LYS A 246 -10.90 -0.75 13.06
CA LYS A 246 -12.04 -1.33 13.80
C LYS A 246 -11.67 -2.48 14.75
N ASP A 247 -10.55 -3.16 14.54
CA ASP A 247 -10.08 -4.27 15.40
C ASP A 247 -9.13 -3.81 16.52
N LYS A 248 -9.54 -2.78 17.28
CA LYS A 248 -8.98 -2.57 18.62
C LYS A 248 -9.76 -3.42 19.64
N VAL A 249 -9.55 -4.73 19.59
CA VAL A 249 -9.72 -5.60 20.76
C VAL A 249 -8.36 -6.18 21.09
N THR A 250 -7.77 -5.65 22.15
CA THR A 250 -6.51 -6.10 22.74
C THR A 250 -6.66 -7.56 23.20
N VAL A 251 -5.99 -8.49 22.53
CA VAL A 251 -5.70 -9.83 23.09
C VAL A 251 -4.20 -9.87 23.38
N ARG A 252 -3.86 -9.99 24.67
CA ARG A 252 -2.53 -10.41 25.10
C ARG A 252 -2.45 -11.92 24.90
N GLU A 253 -1.64 -12.39 23.96
CA GLU A 253 -1.26 -13.80 23.85
C GLU A 253 0.02 -14.06 24.66
N GLU A 254 0.05 -15.21 25.33
CA GLU A 254 1.25 -15.75 25.99
C GLU A 254 2.32 -16.16 24.95
N PRO A 255 3.61 -16.14 25.31
CA PRO A 255 4.69 -16.24 24.33
C PRO A 255 4.92 -17.68 23.85
N ASP A 256 4.55 -17.98 22.61
CA ASP A 256 5.04 -19.15 21.87
C ASP A 256 6.56 -18.99 21.58
N PRO A 257 7.42 -19.90 22.08
CA PRO A 257 8.87 -19.83 21.89
C PRO A 257 9.31 -19.89 20.41
N GLN A 258 8.58 -20.61 19.56
CA GLN A 258 8.91 -20.70 18.13
C GLN A 258 8.56 -19.39 17.40
N LYS A 259 7.40 -18.82 17.74
CA LYS A 259 7.00 -17.49 17.26
C LYS A 259 7.96 -16.39 17.71
N ALA A 260 8.47 -16.47 18.93
CA ALA A 260 9.49 -15.55 19.44
C ALA A 260 10.82 -15.65 18.66
N ALA A 261 11.26 -16.87 18.32
CA ALA A 261 12.47 -17.09 17.54
C ALA A 261 12.35 -16.57 16.10
N MET A 262 11.22 -16.81 15.42
CA MET A 262 10.98 -16.29 14.08
C MET A 262 10.86 -14.76 14.06
N ARG A 263 10.19 -14.19 15.05
CA ARG A 263 10.15 -12.74 15.25
C ARG A 263 11.56 -12.18 15.36
N GLN A 264 12.42 -12.81 16.15
CA GLN A 264 13.80 -12.36 16.32
C GLN A 264 14.57 -12.38 14.99
N ILE A 265 14.48 -13.47 14.24
CA ILE A 265 15.07 -13.60 12.89
C ILE A 265 14.56 -12.48 11.97
N TYR A 266 13.26 -12.19 11.99
CA TYR A 266 12.66 -11.14 11.17
C TYR A 266 13.21 -9.75 11.50
N LEU A 267 13.27 -9.42 12.80
CA LEU A 267 13.75 -8.11 13.25
C LEU A 267 15.25 -7.93 12.97
N GLU A 268 16.06 -8.97 13.17
CA GLU A 268 17.51 -8.95 12.91
C GLU A 268 17.85 -8.74 11.43
N ASN A 269 17.02 -9.25 10.54
CA ASN A 269 17.18 -9.14 9.09
C ASN A 269 16.43 -7.94 8.48
N GLY A 270 16.02 -6.97 9.30
CA GLY A 270 15.37 -5.75 8.81
C GLY A 270 14.01 -6.00 8.14
N GLY A 271 13.36 -7.12 8.43
CA GLY A 271 12.06 -7.49 7.85
C GLY A 271 12.10 -7.76 6.35
N MET A 272 13.26 -8.13 5.80
CA MET A 272 13.41 -8.48 4.38
C MET A 272 13.03 -9.95 4.15
N SER A 273 11.73 -10.26 4.19
CA SER A 273 11.20 -11.65 4.17
C SER A 273 11.75 -12.52 3.04
N HIS A 274 12.01 -11.94 1.86
CA HIS A 274 12.60 -12.65 0.73
C HIS A 274 14.07 -13.07 0.96
N HIS A 275 14.85 -12.29 1.70
CA HIS A 275 16.21 -12.66 2.12
C HIS A 275 16.16 -13.68 3.24
N ILE A 276 15.26 -13.50 4.21
CA ILE A 276 15.11 -14.40 5.35
C ILE A 276 14.69 -15.80 4.88
N ALA A 277 13.69 -15.90 4.00
CA ALA A 277 13.24 -17.17 3.45
C ALA A 277 14.36 -17.90 2.67
N ARG A 278 15.31 -17.15 2.09
CA ARG A 278 16.48 -17.72 1.39
C ARG A 278 17.54 -18.24 2.35
N GLU A 279 17.79 -17.57 3.47
CA GLU A 279 18.86 -17.91 4.42
C GLU A 279 18.41 -18.87 5.52
N HIS A 280 17.14 -18.81 5.90
CA HIS A 280 16.56 -19.56 7.01
C HIS A 280 15.55 -20.63 6.57
N GLY A 281 15.13 -20.66 5.29
CA GLY A 281 14.33 -21.74 4.71
C GLY A 281 13.12 -22.13 5.57
N ASP A 282 12.99 -23.43 5.86
CA ASP A 282 11.88 -24.00 6.63
C ASP A 282 11.83 -23.55 8.10
N SER A 283 12.91 -22.97 8.64
CA SER A 283 12.94 -22.43 10.02
C SER A 283 12.26 -21.07 10.16
N TYR A 284 11.89 -20.45 9.03
CA TYR A 284 11.17 -19.20 8.96
C TYR A 284 9.86 -19.37 8.19
N ASN A 285 8.79 -19.71 8.92
CA ASN A 285 7.45 -19.94 8.37
C ASN A 285 6.41 -18.95 8.95
N ALA A 286 6.85 -17.72 9.24
CA ALA A 286 5.99 -16.67 9.76
C ALA A 286 4.81 -16.39 8.82
N SER A 287 3.62 -16.18 9.39
CA SER A 287 2.47 -15.77 8.58
C SER A 287 2.64 -14.33 8.09
N PRO A 288 2.00 -13.93 6.97
CA PRO A 288 2.01 -12.54 6.53
C PRO A 288 1.46 -11.55 7.57
N ILE A 289 0.60 -12.01 8.48
CA ILE A 289 0.05 -11.21 9.58
C ILE A 289 1.13 -10.97 10.64
N ASP A 290 1.88 -12.01 11.00
CA ASP A 290 2.99 -11.91 11.95
C ASP A 290 4.07 -10.95 11.43
N GLU A 291 4.47 -11.10 10.16
CA GLU A 291 5.43 -10.19 9.51
C GLU A 291 4.95 -8.74 9.48
N LEU A 292 3.64 -8.50 9.34
CA LEU A 292 3.06 -7.17 9.35
C LEU A 292 3.07 -6.54 10.74
N ILE A 293 2.79 -7.33 11.79
CA ILE A 293 2.90 -6.89 13.19
C ILE A 293 4.37 -6.57 13.51
N TRP A 294 5.28 -7.49 13.19
CA TRP A 294 6.70 -7.31 13.45
C TRP A 294 7.31 -6.21 12.60
N LYS A 295 6.79 -5.96 11.39
CA LYS A 295 7.19 -4.81 10.56
C LYS A 295 6.87 -3.50 11.27
N ARG A 296 5.68 -3.37 11.85
CA ARG A 296 5.31 -2.16 12.62
C ARG A 296 6.26 -1.97 13.78
N GLU A 297 6.50 -3.04 14.54
CA GLU A 297 7.43 -3.03 15.67
C GLU A 297 8.86 -2.64 15.25
N LEU A 298 9.38 -3.25 14.18
CA LEU A 298 10.68 -2.94 13.62
C LEU A 298 10.78 -1.46 13.24
N LEU A 299 9.78 -0.93 12.53
CA LEU A 299 9.81 0.46 12.10
C LEU A 299 9.73 1.43 13.29
N ASP A 300 8.98 1.09 14.33
CA ASP A 300 8.90 1.88 15.55
C ASP A 300 10.23 1.85 16.34
N ASP A 301 10.88 0.67 16.46
CA ASP A 301 12.22 0.54 17.06
C ASP A 301 13.27 1.34 16.26
N LEU A 302 13.27 1.23 14.93
CA LEU A 302 14.23 1.93 14.09
C LEU A 302 14.08 3.45 14.18
N LYS A 303 12.85 3.97 14.29
CA LYS A 303 12.60 5.40 14.57
C LYS A 303 13.22 5.82 15.90
N GLN A 304 13.04 5.04 16.96
CA GLN A 304 13.66 5.33 18.25
C GLN A 304 15.18 5.20 18.22
N ARG A 305 15.72 4.22 17.48
CA ARG A 305 17.17 4.02 17.34
C ARG A 305 17.82 5.12 16.52
N LEU A 306 17.14 5.68 15.52
CA LEU A 306 17.63 6.82 14.74
C LEU A 306 17.98 8.00 15.65
N GLU A 307 17.24 8.23 16.73
CA GLU A 307 17.52 9.28 17.72
C GLU A 307 18.79 9.01 18.55
N LYS A 308 19.18 7.74 18.71
CA LYS A 308 20.27 7.33 19.62
C LYS A 308 21.57 6.96 18.90
N ILE A 309 21.48 6.32 17.73
CA ILE A 309 22.63 5.87 16.95
C ILE A 309 23.35 7.06 16.32
N ASP A 310 24.68 7.00 16.31
CA ASP A 310 25.56 8.07 15.83
C ASP A 310 26.63 7.61 14.82
N HIS A 311 26.71 6.30 14.55
CA HIS A 311 27.67 5.72 13.62
C HIS A 311 27.03 5.35 12.27
N TYR A 312 27.83 5.43 11.21
CA TYR A 312 27.35 5.34 9.82
C TYR A 312 26.66 4.02 9.47
N SER A 313 27.22 2.86 9.84
CA SER A 313 26.66 1.57 9.47
C SER A 313 25.26 1.34 10.05
N GLY A 314 25.04 1.69 11.31
CA GLY A 314 23.72 1.59 11.95
C GLY A 314 22.70 2.55 11.33
N LEU A 315 23.11 3.78 11.02
CA LEU A 315 22.25 4.74 10.34
C LEU A 315 21.92 4.32 8.90
N LEU A 316 22.90 3.77 8.17
CA LEU A 316 22.70 3.26 6.82
C LEU A 316 21.74 2.06 6.81
N PHE A 317 21.90 1.14 7.76
CA PHE A 317 20.95 0.03 7.95
C PHE A 317 19.53 0.55 8.17
N ILE A 318 19.34 1.53 9.07
CA ILE A 318 18.02 2.15 9.30
C ILE A 318 17.47 2.74 8.00
N ALA A 319 18.27 3.50 7.24
CA ALA A 319 17.84 4.12 6.00
C ALA A 319 17.40 3.09 4.96
N GLN A 320 18.22 2.05 4.73
CA GLN A 320 17.94 0.98 3.78
C GLN A 320 16.68 0.21 4.14
N VAL A 321 16.49 -0.09 5.43
CA VAL A 321 15.28 -0.80 5.90
C VAL A 321 14.03 0.09 5.75
N MET A 322 14.11 1.37 6.10
CA MET A 322 12.99 2.30 5.92
C MET A 322 12.62 2.49 4.45
N GLN A 323 13.61 2.56 3.55
CA GLN A 323 13.39 2.64 2.10
C GLN A 323 12.78 1.35 1.55
N TYR A 324 13.33 0.19 1.94
CA TYR A 324 12.82 -1.13 1.54
C TYR A 324 11.33 -1.28 1.91
N HIS A 325 10.94 -0.78 3.09
CA HIS A 325 9.56 -0.86 3.58
C HIS A 325 8.64 0.26 3.07
N GLY A 326 9.16 1.22 2.29
CA GLY A 326 8.39 2.32 1.71
C GLY A 326 7.85 3.31 2.75
N VAL A 327 8.66 3.66 3.76
CA VAL A 327 8.29 4.63 4.79
C VAL A 327 8.22 6.05 4.17
N PRO A 328 7.04 6.69 4.07
CA PRO A 328 6.87 7.92 3.30
C PRO A 328 7.66 9.13 3.83
N ASP A 329 7.92 9.17 5.14
CA ASP A 329 8.56 10.27 5.85
C ASP A 329 10.03 9.97 6.24
N ALA A 330 10.64 8.94 5.67
CA ALA A 330 11.99 8.50 6.03
C ALA A 330 13.03 9.62 5.88
N GLU A 331 13.01 10.36 4.77
CA GLU A 331 13.93 11.48 4.55
C GLU A 331 13.80 12.57 5.63
N GLU A 332 12.56 12.97 5.95
CA GLU A 332 12.30 13.99 6.97
C GLU A 332 12.77 13.56 8.37
N LEU A 333 12.65 12.27 8.69
CA LEU A 333 13.13 11.73 9.96
C LEU A 333 14.66 11.84 10.06
N PHE A 334 15.39 11.58 8.98
CA PHE A 334 16.84 11.77 8.93
C PHE A 334 17.24 13.25 9.00
N ILE A 335 16.50 14.14 8.32
CA ILE A 335 16.72 15.59 8.42
C ILE A 335 16.54 16.06 9.87
N LYS A 336 15.48 15.63 10.56
CA LYS A 336 15.26 15.96 11.98
C LYS A 336 16.37 15.41 12.87
N ALA A 337 16.81 14.17 12.61
CA ALA A 337 17.90 13.52 13.35
C ALA A 337 19.26 14.20 13.15
N ALA A 338 19.45 14.98 12.07
CA ALA A 338 20.69 15.73 11.82
C ALA A 338 20.98 16.82 12.87
N ASN A 339 20.01 17.21 13.68
CA ASN A 339 20.19 18.21 14.74
C ASN A 339 21.00 17.69 15.96
N LYS A 340 21.51 16.45 15.93
CA LYS A 340 22.37 15.87 16.98
C LYS A 340 23.62 16.71 17.25
N PRO A 341 24.13 16.81 18.49
CA PRO A 341 25.36 17.58 18.79
C PRO A 341 26.64 16.95 18.22
N ASN A 342 26.63 15.65 17.89
CA ASN A 342 27.80 14.93 17.38
C ASN A 342 28.02 15.17 15.88
N LEU A 343 29.12 15.83 15.52
CA LEU A 343 29.49 16.14 14.12
C LEU A 343 29.72 14.90 13.25
N LYS A 344 30.28 13.81 13.79
CA LYS A 344 30.43 12.55 13.02
C LYS A 344 29.08 11.92 12.69
N ALA A 345 28.10 12.05 13.59
CA ALA A 345 26.74 11.62 13.33
C ALA A 345 26.08 12.49 12.25
N ARG A 346 26.27 13.81 12.30
CA ARG A 346 25.78 14.73 11.26
C ARG A 346 26.38 14.41 9.90
N GLN A 347 27.68 14.14 9.84
CA GLN A 347 28.37 13.71 8.62
C GLN A 347 27.74 12.43 8.07
N ALA A 348 27.53 11.41 8.92
CA ALA A 348 26.92 10.16 8.50
C ALA A 348 25.50 10.36 7.96
N ILE A 349 24.69 11.17 8.64
CA ILE A 349 23.32 11.50 8.21
C ILE A 349 23.32 12.27 6.88
N ALA A 350 24.19 13.27 6.73
CA ALA A 350 24.29 14.02 5.48
C ALA A 350 24.72 13.14 4.30
N GLN A 351 25.65 12.21 4.55
CA GLN A 351 26.07 11.23 3.55
C GLN A 351 24.92 10.32 3.14
N ILE A 352 24.11 9.84 4.09
CA ILE A 352 22.91 9.03 3.82
C ILE A 352 21.86 9.83 3.04
N LEU A 353 21.56 11.06 3.47
CA LEU A 353 20.64 11.96 2.77
C LEU A 353 21.07 12.21 1.33
N LYS A 354 22.37 12.34 1.08
CA LYS A 354 22.92 12.49 -0.28
C LYS A 354 22.81 11.22 -1.12
N GLU A 355 23.23 10.08 -0.57
CA GLU A 355 23.44 8.85 -1.36
C GLU A 355 22.20 7.97 -1.46
N GLN A 356 21.38 7.92 -0.41
CA GLN A 356 20.17 7.10 -0.37
C GLN A 356 18.94 7.91 -0.78
N PHE A 357 18.82 9.16 -0.32
CA PHE A 357 17.62 9.99 -0.53
C PHE A 357 17.75 11.05 -1.63
N HIS A 358 18.97 11.31 -2.12
CA HIS A 358 19.25 12.39 -3.07
C HIS A 358 18.73 13.77 -2.60
N SER A 359 18.73 13.99 -1.28
CA SER A 359 18.13 15.15 -0.63
C SER A 359 18.99 16.40 -0.74
N GLU A 360 18.36 17.53 -1.04
CA GLU A 360 19.02 18.84 -1.02
C GLU A 360 19.48 19.23 0.40
N ALA A 361 18.75 18.78 1.43
CA ALA A 361 19.02 19.11 2.83
C ALA A 361 20.37 18.57 3.32
N ALA A 362 20.96 17.58 2.63
CA ALA A 362 22.30 17.11 2.90
C ALA A 362 23.33 18.26 2.83
N ALA A 363 23.16 19.19 1.88
CA ALA A 363 24.05 20.33 1.70
C ALA A 363 23.97 21.29 2.89
N ASP A 364 22.77 21.57 3.38
CA ASP A 364 22.54 22.45 4.54
C ASP A 364 23.15 21.88 5.81
N ILE A 365 23.06 20.57 6.00
CA ILE A 365 23.70 19.89 7.14
C ILE A 365 25.23 20.00 7.02
N ILE A 366 25.80 19.73 5.85
CA ILE A 366 27.25 19.87 5.60
C ILE A 366 27.71 21.31 5.80
N HIS A 367 26.93 22.27 5.32
CA HIS A 367 27.13 23.70 5.53
C HIS A 367 27.19 24.04 7.02
N SER A 368 26.29 23.51 7.86
CA SER A 368 26.29 23.79 9.30
C SER A 368 27.54 23.28 10.03
N MET A 369 28.20 22.22 9.52
CA MET A 369 29.38 21.63 10.16
C MET A 369 30.64 22.49 10.00
N ARG A 370 30.69 23.39 9.00
CA ARG A 370 31.86 24.25 8.74
C ARG A 370 32.09 25.31 9.80
N GLU A 371 31.06 25.63 10.60
CA GLU A 371 31.08 26.72 11.58
C GLU A 371 31.80 26.34 12.88
N TYR A 372 32.11 25.05 13.06
CA TYR A 372 32.82 24.55 14.23
C TYR A 372 34.32 24.82 14.10
N LYS A 373 34.77 25.88 14.78
CA LYS A 373 36.15 26.34 14.85
C LYS A 373 36.92 25.60 15.94
N ASP A 374 37.48 24.45 15.60
CA ASP A 374 38.62 23.92 16.35
C ASP A 374 39.77 23.60 15.39
N GLU A 375 40.98 23.79 15.92
CA GLU A 375 42.26 23.79 15.24
C GLU A 375 42.52 22.43 14.57
N ASP A 376 42.92 22.46 13.30
CA ASP A 376 43.00 21.35 12.33
C ASP A 376 41.67 20.96 11.65
N ASN A 377 41.42 21.76 10.60
CA ASN A 377 40.22 22.03 9.82
C ASN A 377 39.61 20.85 9.03
N TYR A 378 39.54 19.65 9.61
CA TYR A 378 38.98 18.45 8.97
C TYR A 378 37.57 18.70 8.42
N TRP A 379 36.70 19.35 9.20
CA TRP A 379 35.29 19.57 8.84
C TRP A 379 35.11 20.49 7.64
N TRP A 380 36.00 21.46 7.50
CA TRP A 380 36.03 22.35 6.35
C TRP A 380 36.45 21.64 5.07
N ASP A 381 37.55 20.89 5.14
CA ASP A 381 38.04 20.14 3.99
C ASP A 381 37.04 19.05 3.60
N HIS A 382 36.41 18.41 4.59
CA HIS A 382 35.32 17.47 4.38
C HIS A 382 34.12 18.12 3.67
N ALA A 383 33.73 19.33 4.09
CA ALA A 383 32.61 20.05 3.50
C ALA A 383 32.86 20.38 2.02
N PHE A 384 34.02 20.96 1.70
CA PHE A 384 34.37 21.27 0.30
C PHE A 384 34.60 20.04 -0.56
N SER A 385 35.21 18.98 -0.01
CA SER A 385 35.31 17.68 -0.69
C SER A 385 33.92 17.11 -1.00
N SER A 386 32.95 17.30 -0.12
CA SER A 386 31.57 16.84 -0.32
C SER A 386 30.86 17.65 -1.41
N TYR A 387 31.02 18.98 -1.44
CA TYR A 387 30.46 19.83 -2.51
C TYR A 387 30.94 19.43 -3.90
N GLY A 388 32.18 18.95 -4.03
CA GLY A 388 32.71 18.38 -5.28
C GLY A 388 31.90 17.23 -5.86
N ARG A 389 31.02 16.59 -5.09
CA ARG A 389 30.11 15.52 -5.52
C ARG A 389 28.64 15.95 -5.60
N MET A 390 28.35 17.24 -5.40
CA MET A 390 26.99 17.78 -5.30
C MET A 390 26.74 18.84 -6.38
N ARG A 391 27.12 18.55 -7.62
CA ARG A 391 27.00 19.49 -8.75
C ARG A 391 25.56 19.94 -8.99
N ASP A 392 24.60 19.04 -8.86
CA ASP A 392 23.19 19.32 -9.16
C ASP A 392 22.45 19.97 -7.98
N ASN A 393 23.09 20.06 -6.82
CA ASN A 393 22.49 20.62 -5.62
C ASN A 393 22.49 22.16 -5.68
N LYS A 394 21.31 22.76 -5.54
CA LYS A 394 21.09 24.20 -5.69
C LYS A 394 21.66 24.99 -4.53
N ALA A 395 21.60 24.47 -3.31
CA ALA A 395 22.21 25.13 -2.15
C ALA A 395 23.73 25.22 -2.32
N VAL A 396 24.38 24.13 -2.75
CA VAL A 396 25.82 24.10 -3.05
C VAL A 396 26.16 25.05 -4.20
N GLN A 397 25.44 25.00 -5.32
CA GLN A 397 25.65 25.93 -6.45
C GLN A 397 25.65 27.40 -6.00
N ASN A 398 24.63 27.79 -5.22
CA ASN A 398 24.52 29.15 -4.70
C ASN A 398 25.66 29.51 -3.74
N PHE A 399 26.04 28.59 -2.86
CA PHE A 399 27.15 28.81 -1.93
C PHE A 399 28.49 28.98 -2.65
N ILE A 400 28.77 28.16 -3.68
CA ILE A 400 29.99 28.29 -4.49
C ILE A 400 30.02 29.64 -5.21
N ILE A 401 28.90 30.09 -5.79
CA ILE A 401 28.79 31.43 -6.40
C ILE A 401 29.08 32.53 -5.37
N GLN A 402 28.55 32.41 -4.15
CA GLN A 402 28.82 33.37 -3.07
C GLN A 402 30.30 33.41 -2.68
N CYS A 403 30.96 32.25 -2.61
CA CYS A 403 32.40 32.17 -2.33
C CYS A 403 33.23 32.85 -3.41
N LEU A 404 32.89 32.66 -4.69
CA LEU A 404 33.58 33.28 -5.82
C LEU A 404 33.42 34.81 -5.87
N ARG A 405 32.29 35.33 -5.40
CA ARG A 405 32.00 36.78 -5.28
C ARG A 405 32.51 37.38 -3.96
N GLY A 406 32.88 36.54 -3.01
CA GLY A 406 33.23 36.92 -1.65
C GLY A 406 34.58 37.62 -1.53
N LYS A 407 34.87 38.10 -0.32
CA LYS A 407 36.15 38.75 0.02
C LYS A 407 37.08 37.85 0.83
N ASP A 408 36.78 36.56 0.93
CA ASP A 408 37.58 35.60 1.66
C ASP A 408 38.39 34.71 0.70
N GLU A 409 39.71 34.86 0.73
CA GLU A 409 40.64 34.15 -0.15
C GLU A 409 40.54 32.63 -0.02
N ARG A 410 40.33 32.13 1.22
CA ARG A 410 40.30 30.69 1.48
C ARG A 410 39.03 30.07 0.88
N HIS A 411 37.89 30.73 1.05
CA HIS A 411 36.64 30.32 0.42
C HIS A 411 36.71 30.37 -1.09
N PHE A 412 37.29 31.46 -1.64
CA PHE A 412 37.46 31.62 -3.07
C PHE A 412 38.27 30.47 -3.68
N LYS A 413 39.46 30.19 -3.12
CA LYS A 413 40.34 29.11 -3.61
C LYS A 413 39.65 27.74 -3.55
N ARG A 414 38.97 27.45 -2.43
CA ARG A 414 38.23 26.18 -2.28
C ARG A 414 37.03 26.08 -3.23
N ALA A 415 36.37 27.19 -3.55
CA ALA A 415 35.30 27.20 -4.55
C ALA A 415 35.84 26.87 -5.95
N VAL A 416 37.01 27.39 -6.33
CA VAL A 416 37.69 27.03 -7.57
C VAL A 416 38.06 25.53 -7.60
N ASP A 417 38.57 24.97 -6.49
CA ASP A 417 38.85 23.53 -6.38
C ASP A 417 37.59 22.68 -6.64
N VAL A 418 36.43 23.12 -6.14
CA VAL A 418 35.13 22.45 -6.37
C VAL A 418 34.73 22.50 -7.85
N LEU A 419 34.93 23.63 -8.54
CA LEU A 419 34.65 23.73 -9.98
C LEU A 419 35.52 22.76 -10.79
N VAL A 420 36.81 22.64 -10.44
CA VAL A 420 37.71 21.67 -11.06
C VAL A 420 37.20 20.25 -10.84
N MET A 421 36.77 19.91 -9.62
CA MET A 421 36.21 18.59 -9.32
C MET A 421 34.94 18.31 -10.12
N TRP A 422 34.06 19.28 -10.31
CA TRP A 422 32.86 19.12 -11.14
C TRP A 422 33.22 18.84 -12.61
N GLY A 423 34.23 19.53 -13.16
CA GLY A 423 34.75 19.23 -14.50
C GLY A 423 35.29 17.80 -14.61
N VAL A 424 36.10 17.36 -13.64
CA VAL A 424 36.62 15.97 -13.58
C VAL A 424 35.51 14.94 -13.46
N LYS A 425 34.40 15.28 -12.79
CA LYS A 425 33.25 14.39 -12.56
C LYS A 425 32.21 14.41 -13.67
N GLY A 426 32.41 15.20 -14.73
CA GLY A 426 31.62 15.11 -15.96
C GLY A 426 30.90 16.38 -16.40
N ASP A 427 31.02 17.52 -15.69
CA ASP A 427 30.51 18.80 -16.20
C ASP A 427 31.47 19.36 -17.27
N VAL A 428 31.20 19.02 -18.53
CA VAL A 428 32.04 19.37 -19.68
C VAL A 428 32.25 20.89 -19.79
N ALA A 429 31.27 21.71 -19.40
CA ALA A 429 31.39 23.16 -19.45
C ALA A 429 32.44 23.71 -18.46
N LEU A 430 32.81 22.93 -17.44
CA LEU A 430 33.85 23.25 -16.46
C LEU A 430 35.18 22.52 -16.74
N THR A 431 35.38 21.99 -17.96
CA THR A 431 36.67 21.40 -18.38
C THR A 431 37.62 22.42 -19.02
N ASP A 432 37.15 23.63 -19.31
CA ASP A 432 37.94 24.73 -19.85
C ASP A 432 38.96 25.25 -18.81
N ARG A 433 40.20 24.74 -18.92
CA ARG A 433 41.31 25.12 -18.03
C ARG A 433 41.66 26.60 -18.12
N PRO A 434 41.81 27.22 -19.31
CA PRO A 434 41.99 28.67 -19.41
C PRO A 434 40.94 29.47 -18.64
N LEU A 435 39.66 29.12 -18.77
CA LEU A 435 38.57 29.78 -18.04
C LEU A 435 38.75 29.64 -16.53
N LEU A 436 39.04 28.44 -16.01
CA LEU A 436 39.23 28.25 -14.56
C LEU A 436 40.53 28.89 -14.03
N LEU A 437 41.59 28.93 -14.82
CA LEU A 437 42.86 29.60 -14.45
C LEU A 437 42.72 31.13 -14.36
N SER A 438 41.79 31.71 -15.13
CA SER A 438 41.47 33.14 -15.04
C SER A 438 40.75 33.51 -13.74
N LEU A 439 40.15 32.54 -13.03
CA LEU A 439 39.60 32.71 -11.69
C LEU A 439 40.69 32.66 -10.62
N ASN A 440 41.60 33.65 -10.62
CA ASN A 440 42.62 33.77 -9.59
C ASN A 440 42.32 34.91 -8.61
N TRP A 441 42.76 34.73 -7.37
CA TRP A 441 42.45 35.63 -6.27
C TRP A 441 43.03 37.04 -6.42
N ASN A 442 44.24 37.16 -6.99
CA ASN A 442 44.89 38.45 -7.15
C ASN A 442 44.12 39.35 -8.13
N ASP A 443 43.65 38.78 -9.24
CA ASP A 443 42.83 39.50 -10.21
C ASP A 443 41.42 39.80 -9.68
N ALA A 444 40.90 38.95 -8.79
CA ALA A 444 39.64 39.18 -8.09
C ALA A 444 39.69 40.42 -7.18
N ILE A 445 40.74 40.57 -6.35
CA ILE A 445 40.94 41.76 -5.50
C ILE A 445 41.14 43.01 -6.35
N ALA A 446 41.91 42.88 -7.44
CA ALA A 446 42.19 44.00 -8.35
C ALA A 446 41.00 44.37 -9.25
N GLN A 447 39.88 43.64 -9.19
CA GLN A 447 38.68 43.83 -10.01
C GLN A 447 38.97 43.93 -11.50
N ARG A 448 39.86 43.07 -12.01
CA ARG A 448 40.25 43.10 -13.42
C ARG A 448 39.06 42.78 -14.34
N PRO A 449 38.89 43.50 -15.47
CA PRO A 449 37.80 43.23 -16.41
C PRO A 449 37.75 41.78 -16.91
N GLU A 450 38.91 41.17 -17.14
CA GLU A 450 39.02 39.79 -17.62
C GLU A 450 38.55 38.78 -16.58
N PHE A 451 38.85 39.03 -15.30
CA PHE A 451 38.33 38.25 -14.19
C PHE A 451 36.81 38.35 -14.10
N MET A 452 36.25 39.56 -14.19
CA MET A 452 34.81 39.78 -14.10
C MET A 452 34.04 39.09 -15.23
N ALA A 453 34.57 39.12 -16.46
CA ALA A 453 33.99 38.42 -17.60
C ALA A 453 34.01 36.89 -17.41
N SER A 454 35.11 36.36 -16.88
CA SER A 454 35.28 34.93 -16.62
C SER A 454 34.38 34.45 -15.47
N LEU A 455 34.26 35.26 -14.40
CA LEU A 455 33.35 35.02 -13.29
C LEU A 455 31.89 34.98 -13.76
N ASP A 456 31.45 35.92 -14.60
CA ASP A 456 30.09 35.93 -15.15
C ASP A 456 29.81 34.67 -16.00
N THR A 457 30.77 34.26 -16.82
CA THR A 457 30.69 33.04 -17.63
C THR A 457 30.53 31.81 -16.75
N VAL A 458 31.37 31.67 -15.71
CA VAL A 458 31.30 30.54 -14.78
C VAL A 458 29.99 30.52 -14.00
N ILE A 459 29.49 31.67 -13.55
CA ILE A 459 28.20 31.75 -12.86
C ILE A 459 27.05 31.27 -13.77
N LYS A 460 27.04 31.67 -15.04
CA LYS A 460 26.05 31.19 -16.02
C LYS A 460 26.10 29.67 -16.20
N ILE A 461 27.30 29.10 -16.24
CA ILE A 461 27.52 27.64 -16.31
C ILE A 461 26.94 26.95 -15.07
N ILE A 462 27.24 27.46 -13.86
CA ILE A 462 26.74 26.90 -12.60
C ILE A 462 25.21 26.94 -12.56
N GLU A 463 24.61 28.07 -12.93
CA GLU A 463 23.16 28.29 -12.95
C GLU A 463 22.44 27.49 -14.06
N GLY A 464 23.17 26.91 -15.02
CA GLY A 464 22.60 26.20 -16.17
C GLY A 464 21.95 27.13 -17.22
N LYS A 465 22.27 28.42 -17.18
CA LYS A 465 21.80 29.39 -18.19
C LYS A 465 22.77 29.32 -19.38
N LYS A 466 22.28 28.88 -20.54
CA LYS A 466 23.06 28.98 -21.79
C LYS A 466 23.53 30.42 -21.95
N SER A 467 24.83 30.61 -22.15
CA SER A 467 25.35 31.91 -22.58
C SER A 467 24.64 32.27 -23.89
N LYS A 468 23.88 33.36 -23.88
CA LYS A 468 23.41 33.96 -25.13
C LYS A 468 24.67 34.44 -25.85
N ASN A 469 25.12 33.67 -26.83
CA ASN A 469 25.97 34.18 -27.89
C ASN A 469 25.10 34.99 -28.85
#